data_AF-A0A850S297-F1
#
_entry.id   AF-A0A850S297-F1
#
_cell.length_a   1.000
_cell.length_b   1.000
_cell.length_c   1.000
_cell.angle_alpha   90.00
_cell.angle_beta   90.00
_cell.angle_gamma   90.00
#
_symmetry.space_group_name_H-M   'P 1'
#
loop_
_entity.id
_entity.type
_entity.pdbx_description
1 polymer ?
#
loop_
_entity_poly.entity_id
_entity_poly.type
_entity_poly.pdbx_seq_one_letter_code
_entity_poly.pdbx_strand_id
1 'polypeptide(L)'
;MNKPLGSTCISRWICSNLSRVKIKMLCGNEIDLINAEWSIRVMKKPVGVRVVFATEDGVCNTLEGDVSYHAGDAILTGVEGERWPIKRARFNETYTPILPIRAGENGTYTKKPIVVHALQMQEPFYVDVNWGSGRLEGKQGDWLLQYGKDDYGIVSQSIFEKTYQIIE
;
A
#
# COMPACT_ATOMS: atom_id res chain seq x y z
N MET A 1 3.22 -38.94 23.07
CA MET A 1 2.57 -37.77 23.69
C MET A 1 2.93 -36.55 22.85
N ASN A 2 2.05 -36.13 21.95
CA ASN A 2 2.20 -34.91 21.15
C ASN A 2 0.83 -34.23 21.11
N LYS A 3 0.73 -33.00 21.61
CA LYS A 3 -0.44 -32.12 21.47
C LYS A 3 -0.17 -31.14 20.32
N PRO A 4 -1.09 -30.95 19.37
CA PRO A 4 -1.00 -29.83 18.43
C PRO A 4 -1.58 -28.56 19.05
N LEU A 5 -0.91 -27.43 18.80
CA LEU A 5 -1.32 -26.08 19.15
C LEU A 5 -2.54 -25.65 18.34
N GLY A 6 -3.51 -25.06 19.02
CA GLY A 6 -4.87 -24.78 18.53
C GLY A 6 -4.95 -23.65 17.51
N SER A 7 -5.30 -24.01 16.28
CA SER A 7 -5.84 -23.11 15.26
C SER A 7 -7.36 -23.00 15.41
N THR A 8 -7.85 -22.30 16.43
CA THR A 8 -9.30 -22.12 16.63
C THR A 8 -9.60 -20.84 17.39
N CYS A 9 -9.62 -19.69 16.70
CA CYS A 9 -10.39 -18.53 17.17
C CYS A 9 -10.86 -17.53 16.10
N ILE A 10 -10.37 -17.54 14.87
CA ILE A 10 -10.82 -16.55 13.86
C ILE A 10 -12.06 -17.03 13.08
N SER A 11 -12.28 -18.34 12.97
CA SER A 11 -13.31 -18.92 12.10
C SER A 11 -14.75 -18.89 12.64
N ARG A 12 -14.99 -18.50 13.89
CA ARG A 12 -16.31 -18.64 14.53
C ARG A 12 -17.20 -17.40 14.54
N TRP A 13 -16.77 -16.29 13.95
CA TRP A 13 -17.60 -15.07 13.89
C TRP A 13 -18.24 -14.82 12.50
N ILE A 14 -17.80 -15.51 11.44
CA ILE A 14 -18.25 -15.25 10.04
C ILE A 14 -19.09 -16.42 9.48
N CYS A 15 -20.12 -16.88 10.20
CA CYS A 15 -21.01 -17.88 9.62
C CYS A 15 -22.40 -17.87 10.26
N SER A 16 -23.32 -17.07 9.70
CA SER A 16 -24.74 -17.42 9.74
C SER A 16 -25.54 -16.76 8.61
N ASN A 17 -26.30 -17.62 7.90
CA ASN A 17 -27.38 -17.36 6.94
C ASN A 17 -27.03 -17.13 5.47
N LEU A 18 -26.92 -18.27 4.77
CA LEU A 18 -27.14 -18.43 3.34
C LEU A 18 -28.62 -18.17 2.96
N SER A 19 -28.89 -17.04 2.33
CA SER A 19 -29.97 -16.90 1.36
C SER A 19 -29.65 -15.75 0.39
N ARG A 20 -29.43 -16.07 -0.90
CA ARG A 20 -29.05 -15.15 -2.00
C ARG A 20 -27.98 -14.12 -1.61
N VAL A 21 -26.85 -14.59 -1.11
CA VAL A 21 -25.79 -13.70 -0.62
C VAL A 21 -24.97 -13.21 -1.82
N LYS A 22 -25.17 -11.95 -2.24
CA LYS A 22 -24.07 -11.19 -2.86
C LYS A 22 -22.86 -11.43 -1.97
N ILE A 23 -21.82 -12.12 -2.46
CA ILE A 23 -20.59 -12.32 -1.71
C ILE A 23 -20.15 -10.93 -1.23
N LYS A 24 -20.36 -10.65 0.06
CA LYS A 24 -20.06 -9.34 0.63
C LYS A 24 -18.55 -9.33 0.78
N MET A 25 -17.87 -8.86 -0.26
CA MET A 25 -16.42 -8.69 -0.27
C MET A 25 -16.02 -7.87 0.97
N LEU A 26 -14.97 -8.29 1.67
CA LEU A 26 -14.57 -7.66 2.93
C LEU A 26 -14.05 -6.23 2.68
N CYS A 27 -14.43 -5.29 3.53
CA CYS A 27 -13.92 -3.92 3.47
C CYS A 27 -12.70 -3.81 4.39
N GLY A 28 -11.51 -3.64 3.81
CA GLY A 28 -10.26 -3.49 4.54
C GLY A 28 -10.21 -2.22 5.40
N ASN A 29 -10.95 -1.16 5.05
CA ASN A 29 -11.05 0.04 5.88
C ASN A 29 -11.72 -0.21 7.24
N GLU A 30 -12.47 -1.31 7.40
CA GLU A 30 -13.09 -1.71 8.68
C GLU A 30 -12.11 -2.47 9.59
N ILE A 31 -10.90 -2.73 9.12
CA ILE A 31 -9.87 -3.49 9.84
C ILE A 31 -8.81 -2.51 10.37
N ASP A 32 -8.75 -2.36 11.69
CA ASP A 32 -7.72 -1.56 12.36
C ASP A 32 -6.49 -2.42 12.67
N LEU A 33 -5.53 -2.42 11.73
CA LEU A 33 -4.27 -3.12 11.89
C LEU A 33 -3.36 -2.48 12.92
N ILE A 34 -3.46 -1.17 13.16
CA ILE A 34 -2.58 -0.48 14.14
C ILE A 34 -2.82 -1.03 15.55
N ASN A 35 -4.09 -1.28 15.89
CA ASN A 35 -4.46 -1.77 17.22
C ASN A 35 -4.69 -3.30 17.28
N ALA A 36 -4.58 -4.00 16.16
CA ALA A 36 -4.72 -5.45 16.12
C ALA A 36 -3.44 -6.18 16.52
N GLU A 37 -3.52 -7.00 17.58
CA GLU A 37 -2.40 -7.82 18.08
C GLU A 37 -1.89 -8.84 17.06
N TRP A 38 -2.72 -9.24 16.11
CA TRP A 38 -2.38 -10.21 15.06
C TRP A 38 -1.84 -9.54 13.79
N SER A 39 -1.77 -8.21 13.74
CA SER A 39 -1.09 -7.50 12.64
C SER A 39 0.42 -7.69 12.76
N ILE A 40 1.11 -7.76 11.62
CA ILE A 40 2.58 -7.78 11.60
C ILE A 40 3.12 -6.43 11.18
N ARG A 41 4.32 -6.09 11.65
CA ARG A 41 5.03 -4.90 11.23
C ARG A 41 5.94 -5.24 10.06
N VAL A 42 5.89 -4.40 9.03
CA VAL A 42 6.67 -4.60 7.81
C VAL A 42 7.31 -3.29 7.40
N MET A 43 8.46 -3.38 6.74
CA MET A 43 9.20 -2.22 6.25
C MET A 43 9.42 -2.35 4.76
N LYS A 44 9.18 -1.27 4.01
CA LYS A 44 9.49 -1.24 2.57
C LYS A 44 11.00 -1.26 2.37
N LYS A 45 11.48 -2.15 1.49
CA LYS A 45 12.89 -2.21 1.10
C LYS A 45 13.30 -0.91 0.40
N PRO A 46 14.53 -0.43 0.62
CA PRO A 46 15.02 0.78 -0.04
C PRO A 46 15.22 0.49 -1.53
N VAL A 47 14.31 0.99 -2.36
CA VAL A 47 14.38 0.89 -3.83
C VAL A 47 14.47 2.31 -4.39
N GLY A 48 15.50 2.54 -5.22
CA GLY A 48 15.66 3.78 -5.95
C GLY A 48 14.58 3.94 -7.02
N VAL A 49 13.95 5.11 -7.05
CA VAL A 49 12.98 5.51 -8.07
C VAL A 49 13.46 6.79 -8.73
N ARG A 50 13.20 6.93 -10.03
CA ARG A 50 13.52 8.17 -10.76
C ARG A 50 12.42 9.19 -10.50
N VAL A 51 12.82 10.43 -10.23
CA VAL A 51 11.91 11.54 -9.91
C VAL A 51 12.15 12.71 -10.84
N VAL A 52 11.06 13.24 -11.38
CA VAL A 52 11.01 14.53 -12.06
C VAL A 52 10.00 15.40 -11.34
N PHE A 53 10.37 16.63 -11.00
CA PHE A 53 9.41 17.59 -10.47
C PHE A 53 8.72 18.33 -11.60
N ALA A 54 7.40 18.37 -11.55
CA ALA A 54 6.57 19.00 -12.56
C ALA A 54 6.87 20.50 -12.62
N THR A 55 6.96 21.06 -13.82
CA THR A 55 7.11 22.51 -14.03
C THR A 55 5.78 23.20 -14.31
N GLU A 56 4.74 22.43 -14.58
CA GLU A 56 3.39 22.87 -14.90
C GLU A 56 2.37 21.84 -14.40
N ASP A 57 1.10 22.23 -14.36
CA ASP A 57 -0.01 21.35 -14.01
C ASP A 57 -0.26 20.31 -15.11
N GLY A 58 -0.74 19.13 -14.75
CA GLY A 58 -0.99 18.09 -15.73
C GLY A 58 -1.67 16.85 -15.18
N VAL A 59 -1.64 15.79 -15.99
CA VAL A 59 -2.21 14.48 -15.67
C VAL A 59 -1.16 13.41 -15.94
N CYS A 60 -1.02 12.48 -15.01
CA CYS A 60 -0.17 11.30 -15.14
C CYS A 60 -1.07 10.08 -15.37
N ASN A 61 -0.85 9.36 -16.46
CA ASN A 61 -1.52 8.08 -16.69
C ASN A 61 -0.84 7.02 -15.80
N THR A 62 -1.53 6.61 -14.74
CA THR A 62 -1.07 5.57 -13.80
C THR A 62 -1.74 4.23 -14.14
N LEU A 63 -1.31 3.14 -13.52
CA LEU A 63 -1.95 1.82 -13.73
C LEU A 63 -3.38 1.80 -13.18
N GLU A 64 -3.64 2.62 -12.18
CA GLU A 64 -4.92 2.79 -11.49
C GLU A 64 -5.81 3.88 -12.14
N GLY A 65 -5.37 4.45 -13.26
CA GLY A 65 -6.06 5.49 -14.02
C GLY A 65 -5.36 6.84 -14.00
N ASP A 66 -6.05 7.86 -14.47
CA ASP A 66 -5.50 9.20 -14.58
C ASP A 66 -5.45 9.90 -13.23
N VAL A 67 -4.28 10.44 -12.88
CA VAL A 67 -4.07 11.21 -11.65
C VAL A 67 -3.51 12.58 -11.99
N SER A 68 -4.26 13.62 -11.63
CA SER A 68 -3.83 15.02 -11.80
C SER A 68 -2.70 15.38 -10.84
N TYR A 69 -1.84 16.31 -11.27
CA TYR A 69 -0.77 16.89 -10.46
C TYR A 69 -0.61 18.38 -10.76
N HIS A 70 0.00 19.10 -9.82
CA HIS A 70 0.32 20.52 -9.99
C HIS A 70 1.81 20.77 -10.23
N ALA A 71 2.13 21.95 -10.76
CA ALA A 71 3.49 22.44 -10.81
C ALA A 71 4.17 22.31 -9.43
N GLY A 72 5.37 21.74 -9.42
CA GLY A 72 6.14 21.44 -8.23
C GLY A 72 5.90 20.05 -7.65
N ASP A 73 4.83 19.34 -7.99
CA ASP A 73 4.64 17.95 -7.55
C ASP A 73 5.70 17.01 -8.13
N ALA A 74 5.94 15.89 -7.44
CA ALA A 74 6.92 14.92 -7.88
C ALA A 74 6.24 13.86 -8.74
N ILE A 75 6.79 13.59 -9.92
CA ILE A 75 6.36 12.49 -10.78
C ILE A 75 7.43 11.40 -10.70
N LEU A 76 7.05 10.27 -10.14
CA LEU A 76 7.93 9.13 -9.92
C LEU A 76 7.85 8.19 -11.12
N THR A 77 8.96 7.53 -11.43
CA THR A 77 9.00 6.34 -12.29
C THR A 77 9.53 5.17 -11.47
N GLY A 78 8.75 4.10 -11.41
CA GLY A 78 9.16 2.85 -10.79
C GLY A 78 10.00 1.96 -11.71
N VAL A 79 10.20 0.73 -11.28
CA VAL A 79 11.19 -0.19 -11.89
C VAL A 79 10.71 -0.80 -13.21
N GLU A 80 9.40 -0.91 -13.40
CA GLU A 80 8.79 -1.41 -14.64
C GLU A 80 8.37 -0.25 -15.58
N GLY A 81 8.82 0.97 -15.28
CA GLY A 81 8.49 2.17 -16.06
C GLY A 81 7.13 2.79 -15.73
N GLU A 82 6.40 2.22 -14.77
CA GLU A 82 5.15 2.77 -14.27
C GLU A 82 5.38 4.14 -13.63
N ARG A 83 4.45 5.07 -13.84
CA ARG A 83 4.55 6.45 -13.36
C ARG A 83 3.38 6.82 -12.48
N TRP A 84 3.67 7.59 -11.43
CA TRP A 84 2.64 8.13 -10.56
C TRP A 84 3.08 9.48 -9.98
N PRO A 85 2.16 10.44 -9.81
CA PRO A 85 2.45 11.69 -9.16
C PRO A 85 2.30 11.57 -7.65
N ILE A 86 2.99 12.42 -6.90
CA ILE A 86 2.81 12.61 -5.47
C ILE A 86 2.99 14.09 -5.14
N LYS A 87 2.10 14.59 -4.27
CA LYS A 87 2.13 15.97 -3.81
C LYS A 87 3.50 16.33 -3.22
N ARG A 88 4.02 17.52 -3.53
CA ARG A 88 5.34 17.98 -3.06
C ARG A 88 5.55 17.80 -1.54
N ALA A 89 4.56 18.17 -0.72
CA ALA A 89 4.66 18.05 0.73
C ALA A 89 4.88 16.59 1.16
N ARG A 90 4.01 15.69 0.69
CA ARG A 90 4.11 14.25 0.97
C ARG A 90 5.42 13.66 0.41
N PHE A 91 5.90 14.14 -0.73
CA PHE A 91 7.19 13.73 -1.28
C PHE A 91 8.34 14.04 -0.33
N ASN A 92 8.45 15.29 0.13
CA ASN A 92 9.52 15.74 1.02
C ASN A 92 9.52 14.97 2.37
N GLU A 93 8.33 14.62 2.84
CA GLU A 93 8.15 13.80 4.04
C GLU A 93 8.61 12.35 3.83
N THR A 94 8.38 11.78 2.66
CA THR A 94 8.47 10.33 2.45
C THR A 94 9.65 9.88 1.58
N TYR A 95 10.41 10.77 0.96
CA TYR A 95 11.56 10.42 0.10
C TYR A 95 12.84 11.16 0.50
N THR A 96 13.98 10.52 0.22
CA THR A 96 15.32 11.08 0.38
C THR A 96 16.11 10.92 -0.92
N PRO A 97 16.87 11.95 -1.35
CA PRO A 97 17.68 11.83 -2.55
C PRO A 97 18.81 10.81 -2.34
N ILE A 98 19.16 10.10 -3.40
CA ILE A 98 20.36 9.27 -3.45
C ILE A 98 21.49 10.13 -4.02
N LEU A 99 22.63 10.17 -3.34
CA LEU A 99 23.79 10.94 -3.80
C LEU A 99 24.15 10.56 -5.26
N PRO A 100 24.53 11.54 -6.09
CA PRO A 100 24.87 12.92 -5.75
C PRO A 100 23.69 13.91 -5.75
N ILE A 101 22.46 13.44 -5.93
CA ILE A 101 21.28 14.31 -6.09
C ILE A 101 21.00 15.11 -4.82
N ARG A 102 20.63 16.39 -4.96
CA ARG A 102 20.18 17.21 -3.83
C ARG A 102 18.65 17.20 -3.73
N ALA A 103 18.14 17.39 -2.52
CA ALA A 103 16.70 17.46 -2.30
C ALA A 103 16.08 18.58 -3.14
N GLY A 104 15.08 18.23 -3.95
CA GLY A 104 14.41 19.15 -4.85
C GLY A 104 14.93 19.14 -6.29
N GLU A 105 16.06 18.46 -6.57
CA GLU A 105 16.57 18.25 -7.93
C GLU A 105 15.99 16.98 -8.55
N ASN A 106 15.80 16.98 -9.87
CA ASN A 106 15.45 15.76 -10.59
C ASN A 106 16.57 14.72 -10.45
N GLY A 107 16.20 13.46 -10.29
CA GLY A 107 17.19 12.39 -10.11
C GLY A 107 16.63 11.19 -9.38
N THR A 108 17.51 10.39 -8.79
CA THR A 108 17.14 9.17 -8.09
C THR A 108 16.89 9.45 -6.61
N TYR A 109 15.75 8.99 -6.12
CA TYR A 109 15.36 9.08 -4.72
C TYR A 109 15.04 7.68 -4.19
N THR A 110 15.15 7.47 -2.89
CA THR A 110 14.62 6.29 -2.22
C THR A 110 13.51 6.70 -1.28
N LYS A 111 12.51 5.84 -1.11
CA LYS A 111 11.48 6.03 -0.08
C LYS A 111 12.16 5.88 1.28
N LYS A 112 11.90 6.81 2.20
CA LYS A 112 12.35 6.69 3.59
C LYS A 112 11.81 5.37 4.13
N PRO A 113 12.57 4.66 4.99
CA PRO A 113 12.05 3.50 5.68
C PRO A 113 10.78 3.87 6.44
N ILE A 114 9.66 3.26 6.05
CA ILE A 114 8.38 3.41 6.73
C ILE A 114 8.00 2.02 7.22
N VAL A 115 7.81 1.94 8.53
CA VAL A 115 7.19 0.78 9.16
C VAL A 115 5.68 0.93 9.06
N VAL A 116 5.01 -0.11 8.58
CA VAL A 116 3.56 -0.15 8.44
C VAL A 116 3.03 -1.44 9.03
N HIS A 117 1.74 -1.45 9.38
CA HIS A 117 1.06 -2.67 9.82
C HIS A 117 0.49 -3.39 8.61
N ALA A 118 0.56 -4.72 8.63
CA ALA A 118 0.16 -5.57 7.52
C ALA A 118 -0.62 -6.80 7.98
N LEU A 119 -1.56 -7.23 7.14
CA LEU A 119 -2.28 -8.49 7.27
C LEU A 119 -2.38 -9.16 5.89
N GLN A 120 -2.03 -10.44 5.82
CA GLN A 120 -2.31 -11.25 4.64
C GLN A 120 -3.77 -11.70 4.67
N MET A 121 -4.56 -11.24 3.70
CA MET A 121 -6.00 -11.49 3.65
C MET A 121 -6.30 -12.91 3.17
N GLN A 122 -7.24 -13.59 3.84
CA GLN A 122 -7.61 -14.97 3.54
C GLN A 122 -8.81 -15.08 2.57
N GLU A 123 -9.41 -13.95 2.21
CA GLU A 123 -10.56 -13.84 1.30
C GLU A 123 -10.38 -12.59 0.41
N PRO A 124 -11.05 -12.51 -0.76
CA PRO A 124 -11.10 -11.28 -1.54
C PRO A 124 -11.65 -10.10 -0.73
N PHE A 125 -11.06 -8.93 -0.93
CA PHE A 125 -11.35 -7.73 -0.15
C PHE A 125 -11.14 -6.48 -0.99
N TYR A 126 -11.59 -5.33 -0.48
CA TYR A 126 -11.33 -4.04 -1.09
C TYR A 126 -11.00 -2.98 -0.05
N VAL A 127 -10.44 -1.88 -0.51
CA VAL A 127 -10.23 -0.67 0.26
C VAL A 127 -10.75 0.50 -0.55
N ASP A 128 -11.59 1.34 0.05
CA ASP A 128 -11.96 2.62 -0.52
C ASP A 128 -10.84 3.64 -0.25
N VAL A 129 -10.40 4.32 -1.31
CA VAL A 129 -9.31 5.30 -1.31
C VAL A 129 -9.82 6.64 -1.84
N ASN A 130 -9.19 7.75 -1.45
CA ASN A 130 -9.60 9.09 -1.89
C ASN A 130 -8.92 9.57 -3.18
N TRP A 131 -8.37 8.64 -3.98
CA TRP A 131 -7.65 8.90 -5.22
C TRP A 131 -7.93 7.81 -6.27
N GLY A 132 -7.60 8.07 -7.54
CA GLY A 132 -7.84 7.12 -8.63
C GLY A 132 -9.32 6.79 -8.82
N SER A 133 -9.63 5.52 -9.07
CA SER A 133 -11.00 4.98 -9.19
C SER A 133 -11.81 5.00 -7.89
N GLY A 134 -11.21 5.40 -6.77
CA GLY A 134 -11.84 5.43 -5.45
C GLY A 134 -11.86 4.08 -4.73
N ARG A 135 -11.44 3.00 -5.39
CA ARG A 135 -11.42 1.65 -4.80
C ARG A 135 -10.26 0.82 -5.32
N LEU A 136 -9.56 0.17 -4.39
CA LEU A 136 -8.59 -0.88 -4.66
C LEU A 136 -9.20 -2.23 -4.31
N GLU A 137 -8.99 -3.24 -5.15
CA GLU A 137 -9.45 -4.60 -4.92
C GLU A 137 -8.26 -5.56 -4.79
N GLY A 138 -8.34 -6.46 -3.81
CA GLY A 138 -7.35 -7.48 -3.51
C GLY A 138 -7.96 -8.87 -3.56
N LYS A 139 -7.15 -9.85 -3.93
CA LYS A 139 -7.54 -11.26 -3.94
C LYS A 139 -7.15 -11.91 -2.61
N GLN A 140 -7.65 -13.12 -2.39
CA GLN A 140 -7.12 -14.00 -1.35
C GLN A 140 -5.59 -14.14 -1.51
N GLY A 141 -4.86 -13.99 -0.39
CA GLY A 141 -3.40 -14.04 -0.34
C GLY A 141 -2.72 -12.68 -0.51
N ASP A 142 -3.43 -11.65 -0.99
CA ASP A 142 -2.90 -10.29 -1.05
C ASP A 142 -2.86 -9.65 0.35
N TRP A 143 -2.03 -8.63 0.49
CA TRP A 143 -1.78 -7.96 1.75
C TRP A 143 -2.59 -6.67 1.86
N LEU A 144 -3.31 -6.53 2.97
CA LEU A 144 -3.82 -5.26 3.45
C LEU A 144 -2.71 -4.56 4.24
N LEU A 145 -2.41 -3.31 3.92
CA LEU A 145 -1.49 -2.45 4.64
C LEU A 145 -2.23 -1.27 5.27
N GLN A 146 -1.81 -0.86 6.46
CA GLN A 146 -2.24 0.38 7.10
C GLN A 146 -1.03 1.25 7.43
N TYR A 147 -0.98 2.42 6.81
CA TYR A 147 0.09 3.41 6.95
C TYR A 147 -0.14 4.37 8.11
N GLY A 148 -1.41 4.57 8.47
CA GLY A 148 -1.86 5.49 9.51
C GLY A 148 -3.37 5.39 9.68
N LYS A 149 -3.92 6.27 10.50
CA LYS A 149 -5.38 6.37 10.66
C LYS A 149 -6.01 6.69 9.29
N ASP A 150 -6.93 5.84 8.85
CA ASP A 150 -7.64 5.97 7.58
C ASP A 150 -6.77 5.95 6.30
N ASP A 151 -5.50 5.52 6.38
CA ASP A 151 -4.58 5.41 5.23
C ASP A 151 -4.22 3.94 4.98
N TYR A 152 -4.77 3.38 3.91
CA TYR A 152 -4.75 1.95 3.60
C TYR A 152 -4.23 1.68 2.19
N GLY A 153 -3.67 0.49 1.99
CA GLY A 153 -3.25 0.02 0.67
C GLY A 153 -3.40 -1.49 0.51
N ILE A 154 -3.44 -1.94 -0.75
CA ILE A 154 -3.42 -3.35 -1.12
C ILE A 154 -2.13 -3.63 -1.87
N VAL A 155 -1.42 -4.68 -1.47
CA VAL A 155 -0.21 -5.14 -2.16
C VAL A 155 -0.35 -6.61 -2.48
N SER A 156 -0.16 -6.98 -3.75
CA SER A 156 -0.23 -8.40 -4.11
C SER A 156 0.87 -9.21 -3.44
N GLN A 157 0.62 -10.50 -3.21
CA GLN A 157 1.60 -11.40 -2.57
C GLN A 157 3.00 -11.29 -3.21
N SER A 158 3.07 -11.36 -4.54
CA SER A 158 4.33 -11.37 -5.27
C SER A 158 5.09 -10.03 -5.21
N ILE A 159 4.37 -8.90 -5.13
CA ILE A 159 4.98 -7.58 -4.93
C ILE A 159 5.45 -7.45 -3.48
N PHE A 160 4.67 -7.95 -2.53
CA PHE A 160 4.98 -7.87 -1.11
C PHE A 160 6.32 -8.55 -0.81
N GLU A 161 6.52 -9.80 -1.25
CA GLU A 161 7.78 -10.54 -1.05
C GLU A 161 9.00 -9.82 -1.62
N LYS A 162 8.83 -9.17 -2.78
CA LYS A 162 9.90 -8.42 -3.44
C LYS A 162 10.22 -7.11 -2.74
N THR A 163 9.21 -6.42 -2.22
CA THR A 163 9.33 -4.99 -1.83
C THR A 163 9.24 -4.72 -0.34
N TYR A 164 8.85 -5.70 0.49
CA TYR A 164 8.76 -5.57 1.93
C TYR A 164 9.61 -6.62 2.66
N GLN A 165 9.98 -6.30 3.89
CA GLN A 165 10.56 -7.22 4.86
C GLN A 165 9.72 -7.17 6.14
N ILE A 166 9.47 -8.34 6.73
CA ILE A 166 8.86 -8.44 8.05
C ILE A 166 9.90 -7.99 9.08
N ILE A 167 9.46 -7.22 10.06
CA ILE A 167 10.30 -6.77 11.17
C ILE A 167 9.67 -7.22 12.49
N GLU A 168 10.51 -7.68 13.40
CA GLU A 168 10.15 -8.07 14.77
C GLU A 168 9.99 -6.84 15.67
#